data_AF-E1V300-F1
#
_entry.id   AF-E1V300-F1
#
_cell.length_a   1.000
_cell.length_b   1.000
_cell.length_c   1.000
_cell.angle_alpha   90.00
_cell.angle_beta   90.00
_cell.angle_gamma   90.00
#
_symmetry.space_group_name_H-M   'P 1'
#
loop_
_entity.id
_entity.type
_entity.pdbx_description
1 polymer ?
#
loop_
_entity_poly.entity_id
_entity_poly.type
_entity_poly.pdbx_seq_one_letter_code
_entity_poly.pdbx_strand_id
1 'polypeptide(L)'
;MTHLKITGMTCDSCAAHVKEALEKVPGVQSAIVSYAKGAAQLALDPGTAPDALTAAVAGLGYKAMLAEAPPTDNRTGLFDKVRGWMGAADKGSGGERPLQVAVIGSGGAAMAAALKAVEQGAQVTLIERGTIGGTCVNVGCVPSKIMIRAAHIAHLRRESPFDGGMAPTPPTILRERVLAQQQARVDELRHAKYEGILDGNPAKTVVLTSAFQGRPEPCCP
;
A
#
# COMPACT_ATOMS: atom_id res chain seq x y z
N MET A 1 17.49 -5.56 25.38
CA MET A 1 16.64 -4.41 25.04
C MET A 1 15.93 -4.72 23.75
N THR A 2 14.61 -4.59 23.72
CA THR A 2 13.77 -4.95 22.57
C THR A 2 13.51 -3.71 21.73
N HIS A 3 13.57 -3.83 20.40
CA HIS A 3 13.36 -2.72 19.48
C HIS A 3 12.04 -2.88 18.72
N LEU A 4 11.25 -1.80 18.65
CA LEU A 4 10.07 -1.70 17.81
C LEU A 4 10.28 -0.64 16.74
N LYS A 5 9.96 -0.95 15.49
CA LYS A 5 9.77 0.01 14.41
C LYS A 5 8.32 0.46 14.40
N ILE A 6 8.07 1.76 14.50
CA ILE A 6 6.73 2.34 14.59
C ILE A 6 6.48 3.24 13.38
N THR A 7 5.36 3.04 12.71
CA THR A 7 4.91 3.87 11.58
C THR A 7 3.57 4.55 11.88
N GLY A 8 3.40 5.76 11.33
CA GLY A 8 2.21 6.59 11.51
C GLY A 8 2.35 7.75 12.49
N MET A 9 3.48 7.87 13.20
CA MET A 9 3.78 9.06 14.02
C MET A 9 4.10 10.26 13.12
N THR A 10 3.58 11.45 13.48
CA THR A 10 3.78 12.68 12.69
C THR A 10 4.49 13.80 13.45
N CYS A 11 4.69 13.67 14.77
CA CYS A 11 5.44 14.63 15.59
C CYS A 11 5.93 14.00 16.91
N ASP A 12 6.71 14.75 17.70
CA ASP A 12 7.20 14.30 19.02
C ASP A 12 6.08 14.10 20.06
N SER A 13 4.95 14.80 19.92
CA SER A 13 3.77 14.55 20.76
C SER A 13 3.18 13.17 20.51
N CYS A 14 3.19 12.68 19.26
CA CYS A 14 2.83 11.29 18.96
C CYS A 14 3.78 10.30 19.65
N ALA A 15 5.09 10.59 19.66
CA ALA A 15 6.08 9.74 20.32
C ALA A 15 5.88 9.67 21.84
N ALA A 16 5.53 10.79 22.48
CA ALA A 16 5.20 10.83 23.90
C ALA A 16 3.95 9.98 24.23
N HIS A 17 2.89 10.08 23.42
CA HIS A 17 1.69 9.26 23.58
C HIS A 17 1.97 7.76 23.43
N VAL A 18 2.79 7.38 22.45
CA VAL A 18 3.17 5.98 22.24
C VAL A 18 4.03 5.48 23.40
N LYS A 19 4.94 6.30 23.94
CA LYS A 19 5.74 5.97 25.12
C LYS A 19 4.84 5.63 26.31
N GLU A 20 3.88 6.50 26.62
CA GLU A 20 2.97 6.30 27.76
C GLU A 20 2.13 5.01 27.62
N ALA A 21 1.67 4.68 26.41
CA ALA A 21 0.94 3.45 26.17
C ALA A 21 1.82 2.20 26.31
N LEU A 22 3.08 2.25 25.87
CA LEU A 22 4.02 1.15 26.02
C LEU A 22 4.39 0.92 27.49
N GLU A 23 4.58 1.96 28.29
CA GLU A 23 4.87 1.85 29.72
C GLU A 23 3.71 1.29 30.55
N LYS A 24 2.47 1.36 30.03
CA LYS A 24 1.29 0.74 30.64
C LYS A 24 1.16 -0.75 30.33
N VAL A 25 1.98 -1.30 29.44
CA VAL A 25 1.95 -2.74 29.13
C VAL A 25 2.62 -3.52 30.26
N PRO A 26 1.96 -4.53 30.86
CA PRO A 26 2.57 -5.37 31.88
C PRO A 26 3.86 -6.02 31.38
N GLY A 27 4.93 -5.88 32.16
CA GLY A 27 6.25 -6.40 31.80
C GLY A 27 7.13 -5.45 30.97
N VAL A 28 6.75 -4.18 30.82
CA VAL A 28 7.61 -3.09 30.32
C VAL A 28 8.19 -2.32 31.50
N GLN A 29 9.51 -2.34 31.67
CA GLN A 29 10.20 -1.58 32.71
C GLN A 29 10.46 -0.12 32.30
N SER A 30 10.76 0.11 31.02
CA SER A 30 10.93 1.46 30.47
C SER A 30 10.79 1.46 28.95
N ALA A 31 10.32 2.59 28.41
CA ALA A 31 10.20 2.82 26.97
C ALA A 31 10.87 4.15 26.55
N ILE A 32 11.69 4.09 25.51
CA ILE A 32 12.26 5.27 24.85
C ILE A 32 11.73 5.29 23.42
N VAL A 33 10.93 6.29 23.07
CA VAL A 33 10.31 6.42 21.74
C VAL A 33 10.89 7.65 21.03
N SER A 34 11.28 7.48 19.77
CA SER A 34 11.79 8.56 18.93
C SER A 34 10.95 8.68 17.66
N TYR A 35 10.32 9.84 17.49
CA TYR A 35 9.66 10.21 16.23
C TYR A 35 10.67 10.26 15.08
N ALA A 36 11.79 10.98 15.26
CA ALA A 36 12.81 11.14 14.22
C ALA A 36 13.37 9.81 13.69
N LYS A 37 13.47 8.78 14.55
CA LYS A 37 13.93 7.44 14.16
C LYS A 37 12.79 6.48 13.79
N GLY A 38 11.53 6.86 14.00
CA GLY A 38 10.38 5.98 13.81
C GLY A 38 10.50 4.68 14.62
N ALA A 39 11.03 4.75 15.84
CA ALA A 39 11.41 3.57 16.61
C ALA A 39 11.21 3.75 18.12
N ALA A 40 11.00 2.63 18.81
CA ALA A 40 11.00 2.53 20.26
C ALA A 40 11.99 1.48 20.75
N GLN A 41 12.65 1.78 21.88
CA GLN A 41 13.53 0.87 22.62
C GLN A 41 12.87 0.56 23.96
N LEU A 42 12.79 -0.72 24.30
CA LEU A 42 12.08 -1.21 25.47
C LEU A 42 13.00 -2.06 26.35
N ALA A 43 12.93 -1.84 27.65
CA ALA A 43 13.39 -2.80 28.65
C ALA A 43 12.18 -3.62 29.10
N LEU A 44 12.23 -4.95 28.92
CA LEU A 44 11.13 -5.86 29.22
C LEU A 44 11.54 -6.87 30.29
N ASP A 45 10.56 -7.32 31.06
CA ASP A 45 10.71 -8.51 31.90
C ASP A 45 10.80 -9.80 31.03
N PRO A 46 11.48 -10.85 31.51
CA PRO A 46 11.51 -12.14 30.84
C PRO A 46 10.09 -12.73 30.71
N GLY A 47 9.63 -12.98 29.48
CA GLY A 47 8.32 -13.58 29.21
C GLY A 47 7.24 -12.61 28.75
N THR A 48 7.53 -11.31 28.62
CA THR A 48 6.58 -10.34 28.06
C THR A 48 6.26 -10.68 26.60
N ALA A 49 4.99 -10.97 26.32
CA ALA A 49 4.52 -11.34 24.99
C ALA A 49 4.65 -10.15 24.01
N PRO A 50 5.37 -10.30 22.88
CA PRO A 50 5.57 -9.19 21.95
C PRO A 50 4.29 -8.69 21.27
N ASP A 51 3.26 -9.54 21.21
CA ASP A 51 1.95 -9.21 20.68
C ASP A 51 1.25 -8.12 21.50
N ALA A 52 1.45 -8.10 22.83
CA ALA A 52 0.87 -7.10 23.71
C ALA A 52 1.43 -5.69 23.43
N LEU A 53 2.72 -5.60 23.09
CA LEU A 53 3.38 -4.35 22.73
C LEU A 53 2.85 -3.82 21.40
N THR A 54 2.70 -4.71 20.42
CA THR A 54 2.17 -4.34 19.10
C THR A 54 0.69 -3.94 19.19
N ALA A 55 -0.10 -4.62 20.02
CA ALA A 55 -1.50 -4.30 20.27
C ALA A 55 -1.68 -2.94 20.96
N ALA A 56 -0.82 -2.60 21.94
CA ALA A 56 -0.85 -1.30 22.59
C ALA A 56 -0.60 -0.14 21.61
N VAL A 57 0.36 -0.31 20.69
CA VAL A 57 0.64 0.68 19.64
C VAL A 57 -0.50 0.74 18.61
N ALA A 58 -1.08 -0.41 18.25
CA ALA A 58 -2.23 -0.48 17.34
C ALA A 58 -3.49 0.18 17.93
N GLY A 59 -3.71 0.08 19.24
CA GLY A 59 -4.81 0.73 19.94
C GLY A 59 -4.77 2.26 19.86
N LEU A 60 -3.59 2.85 19.61
CA LEU A 60 -3.41 4.27 19.36
C LEU A 60 -3.51 4.67 17.88
N GLY A 61 -3.74 3.71 16.98
CA GLY A 61 -3.85 3.95 15.54
C GLY A 61 -2.51 3.94 14.78
N TYR A 62 -1.42 3.52 15.42
CA TYR A 62 -0.09 3.38 14.80
C TYR A 62 0.21 1.91 14.49
N LYS A 63 1.25 1.64 13.69
CA LYS A 63 1.69 0.25 13.44
C LYS A 63 3.09 0.03 14.01
N ALA A 64 3.26 -1.00 14.83
CA ALA A 64 4.56 -1.43 15.35
C ALA A 64 4.99 -2.78 14.78
N MET A 65 6.30 -2.98 14.63
CA MET A 65 6.92 -4.27 14.29
C MET A 65 8.20 -4.45 15.12
N LEU A 66 8.48 -5.65 15.61
CA LEU A 66 9.76 -5.96 16.27
C LEU A 66 10.90 -5.89 15.26
N ALA A 67 12.01 -5.28 15.67
CA ALA A 67 13.22 -5.18 14.88
C ALA A 67 14.26 -6.20 15.37
N GLU A 68 13.99 -7.50 15.15
CA GLU A 68 14.99 -8.59 15.09
C GLU A 68 14.39 -9.89 14.50
N ALA A 69 14.97 -10.38 13.38
CA ALA A 69 14.89 -11.69 12.69
C ALA A 69 13.50 -12.34 12.36
N PRO A 70 13.40 -13.20 11.31
CA PRO A 70 12.22 -13.29 10.45
C PRO A 70 11.00 -13.97 11.12
N PRO A 71 9.77 -13.54 10.79
CA PRO A 71 8.58 -14.18 11.33
C PRO A 71 8.34 -15.53 10.62
N THR A 72 8.53 -16.63 11.35
CA THR A 72 7.73 -17.84 11.13
C THR A 72 6.34 -17.57 11.69
N ASP A 73 5.38 -17.16 10.86
CA ASP A 73 3.99 -17.01 11.30
C ASP A 73 3.06 -18.01 10.61
N ASN A 74 2.70 -19.01 11.41
CA ASN A 74 1.58 -19.93 11.25
C ASN A 74 0.27 -19.18 11.52
N ARG A 75 -0.31 -18.53 10.50
CA ARG A 75 -1.73 -18.13 10.49
C ARG A 75 -2.43 -18.69 9.26
N THR A 76 -2.59 -20.00 9.35
CA THR A 76 -3.27 -20.94 8.47
C THR A 76 -4.78 -20.75 8.46
N GLY A 77 -5.39 -20.94 7.29
CA GLY A 77 -6.84 -21.11 7.17
C GLY A 77 -7.39 -20.93 5.75
N LEU A 78 -7.03 -19.84 5.08
CA LEU A 78 -7.60 -19.53 3.75
C LEU A 78 -6.57 -19.50 2.62
N PHE A 79 -5.32 -19.14 2.91
CA PHE A 79 -4.22 -19.13 1.93
C PHE A 79 -3.68 -20.53 1.59
N ASP A 80 -3.97 -21.54 2.40
CA ASP A 80 -3.46 -22.92 2.17
C ASP A 80 -4.00 -23.54 0.88
N LYS A 81 -5.26 -23.27 0.52
CA LYS A 81 -5.83 -23.76 -0.74
C LYS A 81 -5.16 -23.16 -1.97
N VAL A 82 -4.62 -21.95 -1.86
CA VAL A 82 -3.88 -21.30 -2.97
C VAL A 82 -2.43 -21.78 -3.01
N ARG A 83 -1.80 -22.03 -1.85
CA ARG A 83 -0.47 -22.66 -1.76
C ARG A 83 -0.45 -24.09 -2.29
N GLY A 84 -1.53 -24.85 -2.11
CA GLY A 84 -1.64 -26.22 -2.63
C GLY A 84 -1.52 -26.32 -4.16
N TRP A 85 -1.88 -25.28 -4.91
CA TRP A 85 -1.65 -25.23 -6.35
C TRP A 85 -0.25 -24.79 -6.77
N MET A 86 0.52 -24.16 -5.88
CA MET A 86 1.90 -23.75 -6.15
C MET A 86 2.97 -24.73 -5.61
N GLY A 87 2.57 -25.73 -4.82
CA GLY A 87 3.46 -26.64 -4.09
C GLY A 87 4.00 -27.85 -4.87
N ALA A 88 4.15 -27.80 -6.20
CA ALA A 88 4.73 -28.91 -6.98
C ALA A 88 6.22 -28.71 -7.34
N ALA A 89 6.94 -27.79 -6.68
CA ALA A 89 8.38 -27.67 -6.84
C ALA A 89 9.03 -27.07 -5.58
N ASP A 90 9.45 -27.90 -4.64
CA ASP A 90 10.61 -27.56 -3.81
C ASP A 90 11.41 -28.80 -3.41
N LYS A 91 12.54 -28.97 -4.09
CA LYS A 91 13.73 -29.67 -3.59
C LYS A 91 14.94 -28.98 -4.20
N GLY A 92 15.77 -28.36 -3.37
CA GLY A 92 17.19 -28.15 -3.68
C GLY A 92 17.79 -26.89 -3.10
N SER A 93 18.54 -27.05 -2.01
CA SER A 93 19.47 -26.05 -1.47
C SER A 93 20.52 -25.63 -2.50
N GLY A 94 20.73 -24.32 -2.69
CA GLY A 94 21.90 -23.79 -3.40
C GLY A 94 21.69 -22.38 -3.95
N GLY A 95 22.36 -21.39 -3.35
CA GLY A 95 22.48 -20.01 -3.85
C GLY A 95 21.15 -19.37 -4.24
N GLU A 96 20.35 -18.93 -3.25
CA GLU A 96 18.99 -18.43 -3.46
C GLU A 96 18.96 -17.24 -4.43
N ARG A 97 18.67 -17.53 -5.69
CA ARG A 97 18.26 -16.52 -6.66
C ARG A 97 16.93 -15.95 -6.16
N PRO A 98 16.74 -14.61 -6.21
CA PRO A 98 15.50 -13.99 -5.75
C PRO A 98 14.31 -14.62 -6.50
N LEU A 99 13.23 -14.89 -5.75
CA LEU A 99 11.99 -15.43 -6.29
C LEU A 99 11.54 -14.56 -7.47
N GLN A 100 11.29 -15.17 -8.63
CA GLN A 100 10.80 -14.45 -9.80
C GLN A 100 9.27 -14.50 -9.84
N VAL A 101 8.63 -13.32 -9.92
CA VAL A 101 7.18 -13.20 -9.95
C VAL A 101 6.77 -12.41 -11.19
N ALA A 102 5.93 -13.01 -12.03
CA ALA A 102 5.27 -12.29 -13.12
C ALA A 102 3.88 -11.86 -12.67
N VAL A 103 3.56 -10.57 -12.86
CA VAL A 103 2.24 -9.99 -12.56
C VAL A 103 1.64 -9.50 -13.86
N ILE A 104 0.43 -9.96 -14.19
CA ILE A 104 -0.28 -9.57 -15.41
C ILE A 104 -1.36 -8.54 -15.07
N GLY A 105 -1.24 -7.37 -15.69
CA GLY A 105 -2.01 -6.17 -15.43
C GLY A 105 -1.28 -5.17 -14.53
N SER A 106 -1.77 -3.93 -14.50
CA SER A 106 -1.23 -2.81 -13.72
C SER A 106 -2.30 -2.08 -12.90
N GLY A 107 -3.50 -2.65 -12.80
CA GLY A 107 -4.55 -2.14 -11.92
C GLY A 107 -4.16 -2.19 -10.45
N GLY A 108 -4.99 -1.62 -9.57
CA GLY A 108 -4.69 -1.51 -8.15
C GLY A 108 -4.31 -2.83 -7.47
N ALA A 109 -4.98 -3.94 -7.80
CA ALA A 109 -4.65 -5.26 -7.27
C ALA A 109 -3.27 -5.76 -7.75
N ALA A 110 -2.98 -5.61 -9.04
CA ALA A 110 -1.71 -6.03 -9.62
C ALA A 110 -0.53 -5.21 -9.07
N MET A 111 -0.70 -3.89 -8.96
CA MET A 111 0.32 -3.01 -8.40
C MET A 111 0.58 -3.32 -6.92
N ALA A 112 -0.48 -3.59 -6.14
CA ALA A 112 -0.35 -4.00 -4.74
C ALA A 112 0.39 -5.34 -4.58
N ALA A 113 0.04 -6.34 -5.39
CA ALA A 113 0.71 -7.64 -5.40
C ALA A 113 2.19 -7.51 -5.80
N ALA A 114 2.47 -6.75 -6.87
CA ALA A 114 3.83 -6.51 -7.35
C ALA A 114 4.69 -5.80 -6.29
N LEU A 115 4.18 -4.74 -5.66
CA LEU A 115 4.89 -4.05 -4.59
C LEU A 115 5.17 -4.98 -3.41
N LYS A 116 4.18 -5.78 -3.01
CA LYS A 116 4.35 -6.70 -1.90
C LYS A 116 5.37 -7.80 -2.19
N ALA A 117 5.38 -8.33 -3.41
CA ALA A 117 6.40 -9.29 -3.83
C ALA A 117 7.81 -8.67 -3.78
N VAL A 118 7.99 -7.43 -4.24
CA VAL A 118 9.28 -6.73 -4.14
C VAL A 118 9.70 -6.49 -2.69
N GLU A 119 8.77 -6.10 -1.81
CA GLU A 119 9.06 -5.95 -0.37
C GLU A 119 9.57 -7.25 0.27
N GLN A 120 9.19 -8.40 -0.27
CA GLN A 120 9.65 -9.72 0.18
C GLN A 120 10.91 -10.21 -0.55
N GLY A 121 11.59 -9.34 -1.31
CA GLY A 121 12.82 -9.66 -2.01
C GLY A 121 12.64 -10.38 -3.35
N ALA A 122 11.41 -10.48 -3.86
CA ALA A 122 11.17 -11.05 -5.18
C ALA A 122 11.59 -10.08 -6.29
N GLN A 123 12.11 -10.63 -7.39
CA GLN A 123 12.27 -9.92 -8.65
C GLN A 123 10.93 -9.98 -9.40
N VAL A 124 10.35 -8.81 -9.69
CA VAL A 124 9.00 -8.75 -10.26
C VAL A 124 9.03 -8.26 -11.71
N THR A 125 8.36 -9.01 -12.58
CA THR A 125 8.04 -8.55 -13.94
C THR A 125 6.56 -8.16 -14.01
N LEU A 126 6.27 -6.89 -14.24
CA LEU A 126 4.91 -6.39 -14.42
C LEU A 126 4.59 -6.32 -15.92
N ILE A 127 3.48 -6.93 -16.34
CA ILE A 127 3.09 -7.04 -17.74
C ILE A 127 1.77 -6.29 -17.95
N GLU A 128 1.76 -5.22 -18.74
CA GLU A 128 0.55 -4.44 -19.02
C GLU A 128 0.34 -4.27 -20.53
N ARG A 129 -0.91 -4.39 -20.96
CA ARG A 129 -1.30 -4.26 -22.37
C ARG A 129 -1.70 -2.85 -22.76
N GLY A 130 -2.29 -2.10 -21.84
CA GLY A 130 -2.83 -0.77 -22.09
C GLY A 130 -2.17 0.31 -21.25
N THR A 131 -2.98 1.30 -20.90
CA THR A 131 -2.56 2.38 -20.00
C THR A 131 -2.35 1.85 -18.58
N ILE A 132 -1.20 2.19 -18.01
CA ILE A 132 -0.84 1.85 -16.63
C ILE A 132 -1.91 2.35 -15.64
N GLY A 133 -2.15 1.59 -14.56
CA GLY A 133 -3.11 1.94 -13.50
C GLY A 133 -4.49 1.31 -13.67
N GLY A 134 -4.72 0.61 -14.79
CA GLY A 134 -5.94 -0.15 -15.06
C GLY A 134 -7.22 0.68 -14.97
N THR A 135 -8.33 0.04 -14.60
CA THR A 135 -9.66 0.67 -14.63
C THR A 135 -9.80 1.79 -13.61
N CYS A 136 -9.41 1.57 -12.35
CA CYS A 136 -9.68 2.52 -11.26
C CYS A 136 -9.18 3.93 -11.53
N VAL A 137 -7.96 4.05 -12.08
CA VAL A 137 -7.32 5.34 -12.33
C VAL A 137 -7.84 5.96 -13.62
N ASN A 138 -7.94 5.17 -14.69
CA ASN A 138 -8.14 5.73 -16.02
C ASN A 138 -9.61 5.97 -16.37
N VAL A 139 -10.52 5.07 -15.97
CA VAL A 139 -11.93 5.08 -16.42
C VAL A 139 -12.94 4.72 -15.34
N GLY A 140 -12.50 4.55 -14.10
CA GLY A 140 -13.31 4.06 -12.99
C GLY A 140 -13.44 5.07 -11.86
N CYS A 141 -12.99 4.64 -10.67
CA CYS A 141 -13.20 5.37 -9.43
C CYS A 141 -12.65 6.80 -9.45
N VAL A 142 -11.42 7.00 -9.93
CA VAL A 142 -10.75 8.32 -9.93
C VAL A 142 -11.53 9.35 -10.76
N PRO A 143 -11.76 9.14 -12.08
CA PRO A 143 -12.53 10.08 -12.88
C PRO A 143 -13.95 10.26 -12.35
N SER A 144 -14.59 9.19 -11.86
CA SER A 144 -15.95 9.28 -11.32
C SER A 144 -16.01 10.17 -10.07
N LYS A 145 -15.07 10.04 -9.14
CA LYS A 145 -15.07 10.83 -7.89
C LYS A 145 -14.72 12.29 -8.13
N ILE A 146 -13.88 12.59 -9.12
CA ILE A 146 -13.63 13.98 -9.55
C ILE A 146 -14.93 14.63 -10.04
N MET A 147 -15.67 13.94 -10.90
CA MET A 147 -16.94 14.47 -11.44
C MET A 147 -18.05 14.57 -10.40
N ILE A 148 -18.15 13.58 -9.49
CA ILE A 148 -19.08 13.66 -8.35
C ILE A 148 -18.77 14.90 -7.50
N ARG A 149 -17.49 15.22 -7.28
CA ARG A 149 -17.13 16.43 -6.53
C ARG A 149 -17.48 17.71 -7.29
N ALA A 150 -17.24 17.77 -8.60
CA ALA A 150 -17.64 18.90 -9.43
C ALA A 150 -19.17 19.11 -9.41
N ALA A 151 -19.93 18.03 -9.52
CA ALA A 151 -21.39 18.05 -9.43
C ALA A 151 -21.87 18.51 -8.05
N HIS A 152 -21.24 18.03 -6.97
CA HIS A 152 -21.55 18.44 -5.61
C HIS A 152 -21.29 19.94 -5.40
N ILE A 153 -20.17 20.47 -5.92
CA ILE A 153 -19.88 21.92 -5.87
C ILE A 153 -20.95 22.72 -6.63
N ALA A 154 -21.35 22.25 -7.81
CA ALA A 154 -22.39 22.91 -8.60
C ALA A 154 -23.75 22.89 -7.90
N HIS A 155 -24.08 21.81 -7.20
CA HIS A 155 -25.30 21.70 -6.40
C HIS A 155 -25.26 22.66 -5.21
N LEU A 156 -24.18 22.68 -4.42
CA LEU A 156 -24.03 23.59 -3.27
C LEU A 156 -24.04 25.08 -3.64
N ARG A 157 -23.65 25.42 -4.88
CA ARG A 157 -23.76 26.79 -5.38
C ARG A 157 -25.18 27.18 -5.80
N ARG A 158 -26.03 26.20 -6.09
CA ARG A 158 -27.45 26.43 -6.41
C ARG A 158 -28.32 26.43 -5.16
N GLU A 159 -28.03 25.54 -4.23
CA GLU A 159 -28.82 25.32 -3.01
C GLU A 159 -27.86 24.98 -1.88
N SER A 160 -27.95 25.72 -0.78
CA SER A 160 -27.10 25.51 0.39
C SER A 160 -27.88 25.75 1.68
N PRO A 161 -27.56 25.03 2.77
CA PRO A 161 -28.13 25.32 4.10
C PRO A 161 -27.88 26.75 4.61
N PHE A 162 -26.95 27.47 3.97
CA PHE A 162 -26.54 28.83 4.35
C PHE A 162 -27.15 29.92 3.46
N ASP A 163 -28.16 29.62 2.65
CA ASP A 163 -28.73 30.58 1.68
C ASP A 163 -29.30 31.85 2.33
N GLY A 164 -29.69 31.77 3.61
CA GLY A 164 -30.12 32.94 4.39
C GLY A 164 -29.00 33.94 4.73
N GLY A 165 -27.73 33.52 4.65
CA GLY A 165 -26.55 34.37 4.87
C GLY A 165 -25.62 34.49 3.67
N MET A 166 -25.77 33.64 2.65
CA MET A 166 -24.99 33.63 1.43
C MET A 166 -25.91 33.35 0.24
N ALA A 167 -26.21 34.36 -0.57
CA ALA A 167 -27.12 34.19 -1.69
C ALA A 167 -26.61 33.11 -2.68
N PRO A 168 -27.50 32.22 -3.17
CA PRO A 168 -27.15 31.25 -4.21
C PRO A 168 -26.52 31.91 -5.43
N THR A 169 -25.52 31.24 -6.02
CA THR A 169 -24.87 31.68 -7.26
C THR A 169 -24.76 30.51 -8.23
N PRO A 170 -25.85 30.17 -8.97
CA PRO A 170 -25.85 29.07 -9.92
C PRO A 170 -24.71 29.19 -10.94
N PRO A 171 -23.83 28.18 -11.07
CA PRO A 171 -22.69 28.27 -11.97
C PRO A 171 -23.06 27.86 -13.40
N THR A 172 -22.49 28.54 -14.39
CA THR A 172 -22.43 28.06 -15.78
C THR A 172 -21.45 26.90 -15.89
N ILE A 173 -21.93 25.72 -16.31
CA ILE A 173 -21.09 24.52 -16.42
C ILE A 173 -20.44 24.44 -17.81
N LEU A 174 -19.15 24.75 -17.87
CA LEU A 174 -18.33 24.57 -19.07
C LEU A 174 -17.85 23.12 -19.15
N ARG A 175 -18.68 22.23 -19.69
CA ARG A 175 -18.45 20.77 -19.69
C ARG A 175 -17.07 20.37 -20.21
N GLU A 176 -16.64 20.94 -21.32
CA GLU A 176 -15.33 20.64 -21.93
C GLU A 176 -14.17 20.96 -20.98
N ARG A 177 -14.23 22.10 -20.28
CA ARG A 177 -13.19 22.47 -19.30
C ARG A 177 -13.19 21.54 -18.10
N VAL A 178 -14.36 21.12 -17.63
CA VAL A 178 -14.48 20.18 -16.50
C VAL A 178 -13.90 18.80 -16.88
N LEU A 179 -14.17 18.32 -18.10
CA LEU A 179 -13.59 17.08 -18.60
C LEU A 179 -12.08 17.18 -18.78
N ALA A 180 -11.57 18.30 -19.31
CA ALA A 180 -10.14 18.53 -19.43
C ALA A 180 -9.44 18.55 -18.06
N GLN A 181 -10.04 19.21 -17.06
CA GLN A 181 -9.53 19.21 -15.69
C GLN A 181 -9.56 17.81 -15.07
N GLN A 182 -10.62 17.04 -15.31
CA GLN A 182 -10.72 15.65 -14.86
C GLN A 182 -9.59 14.80 -15.44
N GLN A 183 -9.37 14.87 -16.76
CA GLN A 183 -8.32 14.10 -17.44
C GLN A 183 -6.94 14.48 -16.93
N ALA A 184 -6.66 15.79 -16.78
CA ALA A 184 -5.39 16.26 -16.22
C ALA A 184 -5.12 15.70 -14.81
N ARG A 185 -6.15 15.62 -13.95
CA ARG A 185 -6.03 15.02 -12.62
C ARG A 185 -5.82 13.51 -12.67
N VAL A 186 -6.44 12.81 -13.62
CA VAL A 186 -6.20 11.37 -13.85
C VAL A 186 -4.73 11.15 -14.25
N ASP A 187 -4.21 11.95 -15.19
CA ASP A 187 -2.85 11.83 -15.68
C ASP A 187 -1.82 12.13 -14.57
N GLU A 188 -2.04 13.20 -13.80
CA GLU A 188 -1.22 13.54 -12.62
C GLU A 188 -1.18 12.38 -11.61
N LEU A 189 -2.33 11.80 -11.27
CA LEU A 189 -2.42 10.70 -10.31
C LEU A 189 -1.81 9.41 -10.84
N ARG A 190 -2.00 9.10 -12.12
CA ARG A 190 -1.38 7.93 -12.76
C ARG A 190 0.14 8.03 -12.68
N HIS A 191 0.67 9.20 -13.04
CA HIS A 191 2.10 9.44 -12.99
C HIS A 191 2.65 9.29 -11.57
N ALA A 192 2.06 9.98 -10.60
CA ALA A 192 2.55 10.00 -9.23
C ALA A 192 2.38 8.66 -8.48
N LYS A 193 1.34 7.87 -8.80
CA LYS A 193 0.98 6.66 -8.02
C LYS A 193 1.32 5.34 -8.70
N TYR A 194 1.64 5.36 -10.00
CA TYR A 194 1.97 4.14 -10.73
C TYR A 194 3.30 4.30 -11.45
N GLU A 195 3.39 5.21 -12.43
CA GLU A 195 4.58 5.34 -13.28
C GLU A 195 5.84 5.66 -12.45
N GLY A 196 5.81 6.68 -11.60
CA GLY A 196 6.96 7.04 -10.75
C GLY A 196 7.36 5.96 -9.73
N ILE A 197 6.43 5.10 -9.31
CA ILE A 197 6.72 3.96 -8.41
C ILE A 197 7.42 2.81 -9.15
N LEU A 198 7.15 2.69 -10.44
CA LEU A 198 7.80 1.70 -11.30
C LEU A 198 9.22 2.17 -11.65
N ASP A 199 9.38 3.45 -12.00
CA ASP A 199 10.70 4.02 -12.35
C ASP A 199 11.67 4.03 -11.16
N GLY A 200 11.16 4.26 -9.94
CA GLY A 200 11.98 4.34 -8.73
C GLY A 200 12.43 3.00 -8.14
N ASN A 201 12.12 1.85 -8.75
CA ASN A 201 12.41 0.54 -8.16
C ASN A 201 13.18 -0.41 -9.12
N PRO A 202 14.49 -0.60 -8.93
CA PRO A 202 15.33 -1.40 -9.82
C PRO A 202 15.05 -2.91 -9.75
N ALA A 203 14.35 -3.40 -8.71
CA ALA A 203 13.95 -4.80 -8.61
C ALA A 203 12.70 -5.14 -9.46
N LYS A 204 12.17 -4.15 -10.19
CA LYS A 204 11.03 -4.30 -11.10
C LYS A 204 11.47 -4.15 -12.54
N THR A 205 11.01 -5.06 -13.37
CA THR A 205 11.04 -4.90 -14.83
C THR A 205 9.60 -4.72 -15.31
N VAL A 206 9.32 -3.64 -16.03
CA VAL A 206 8.01 -3.41 -16.63
C VAL A 206 8.09 -3.80 -18.10
N VAL A 207 7.21 -4.70 -18.52
CA VAL A 207 7.06 -5.12 -19.90
C VAL A 207 5.70 -4.64 -20.39
N LEU A 208 5.72 -3.60 -21.22
CA LEU A 208 4.53 -3.17 -21.95
C LEU A 208 4.40 -4.04 -23.19
N THR A 209 3.38 -4.89 -23.25
CA THR A 209 3.17 -5.80 -24.38
C THR A 209 1.70 -5.99 -24.68
N SER A 210 1.36 -6.03 -25.97
CA SER A 210 0.01 -6.27 -26.44
C SER A 210 -0.40 -7.75 -26.37
N ALA A 211 0.55 -8.68 -26.22
CA ALA A 211 0.32 -10.13 -26.16
C ALA A 211 1.50 -10.89 -25.50
N PHE A 212 1.21 -12.01 -24.85
CA PHE A 212 2.23 -12.95 -24.38
C PHE A 212 2.61 -13.89 -25.53
N GLN A 213 3.79 -13.70 -26.13
CA GLN A 213 4.35 -14.65 -27.09
C GLN A 213 5.06 -15.75 -26.32
N GLY A 214 4.34 -16.83 -26.01
CA GLY A 214 4.97 -18.06 -25.55
C GLY A 214 5.92 -18.54 -26.63
N ARG A 215 7.18 -18.83 -26.28
CA ARG A 215 8.00 -19.67 -27.16
C ARG A 215 7.33 -21.05 -27.16
N PRO A 216 6.97 -21.61 -28.31
CA PRO A 216 6.70 -23.03 -28.36
C PRO A 216 8.04 -23.72 -28.07
N GLU A 217 8.27 -24.11 -26.82
CA GLU A 217 9.27 -25.15 -26.60
C GLU A 217 8.71 -26.42 -27.26
N PRO A 218 9.48 -27.07 -28.15
CA PRO A 218 9.05 -28.35 -28.69
C PRO A 218 8.84 -29.28 -27.50
N CYS A 219 7.65 -29.90 -27.41
CA CYS A 219 7.45 -31.01 -26.51
C CYS A 219 8.62 -31.99 -26.71
N CYS A 220 9.35 -32.27 -25.63
CA CYS A 220 10.46 -33.23 -25.59
C CYS A 220 10.08 -34.52 -26.34
N PRO A 221 11.04 -35.20 -27.02
CA PRO A 221 10.80 -36.15 -28.09
C PRO A 221 9.97 -37.37 -27.69
#